data_AF-A0A537B291-F1
#
_entry.id   AF-A0A537B291-F1
#
_cell.length_a   1.000
_cell.length_b   1.000
_cell.length_c   1.000
_cell.angle_alpha   90.00
_cell.angle_beta   90.00
_cell.angle_gamma   90.00
#
_symmetry.space_group_name_H-M   'P 1'
#
loop_
_entity.id
_entity.type
_entity.pdbx_description
1 polymer ?
#
loop_
_entity_poly.entity_id
_entity_poly.type
_entity_poly.pdbx_seq_one_letter_code
_entity_poly.pdbx_strand_id
1 'polypeptide(L)'
;MGHRLSKIYTRTGDSGETGLGDGSRTRKDSPRVVALGEIDELNSAVGVLLAEQIPEKIRAVLENIQHDLFDLGGDVSIPGRATMTEGQVQRLETLL
;
A
#
# COMPACT_ATOMS: atom_id res chain seq x y z
N MET A 1 18.66 7.73 -4.69
CA MET A 1 18.95 6.62 -5.61
C MET A 1 17.63 5.95 -5.94
N GLY A 2 17.24 5.88 -7.21
CA GLY A 2 15.95 5.30 -7.60
C GLY A 2 15.81 3.89 -7.07
N HIS A 3 14.68 3.60 -6.40
CA HIS A 3 14.31 2.27 -5.94
C HIS A 3 14.06 1.36 -7.15
N ARG A 4 15.15 0.93 -7.79
CA ARG A 4 15.10 0.13 -9.00
C ARG A 4 14.92 -1.32 -8.57
N LEU A 5 13.74 -1.87 -8.85
CA LEU A 5 13.43 -3.30 -8.78
C LEU A 5 14.30 -4.05 -9.80
N SER A 6 15.61 -4.18 -9.50
CA SER A 6 16.60 -4.79 -10.41
C SER A 6 16.67 -6.30 -10.26
N LYS A 7 16.47 -6.80 -9.03
CA LYS A 7 16.24 -8.21 -8.71
C LYS A 7 15.08 -8.30 -7.73
N ILE A 8 14.04 -9.02 -8.14
CA ILE A 8 12.82 -9.16 -7.35
C ILE A 8 13.03 -10.11 -6.16
N TYR A 9 13.73 -11.24 -6.37
CA TYR A 9 14.03 -12.18 -5.30
C TYR A 9 15.44 -11.93 -4.73
N THR A 10 15.52 -11.76 -3.40
CA THR A 10 16.79 -11.51 -2.68
C THR A 10 17.09 -12.57 -1.62
N ARG A 11 16.10 -13.41 -1.24
CA ARG A 11 16.17 -14.41 -0.17
C ARG A 11 16.40 -13.85 1.25
N THR A 12 16.39 -12.54 1.44
CA THR A 12 16.61 -11.90 2.76
C THR A 12 15.48 -12.16 3.76
N GLY A 13 14.37 -12.74 3.31
CA GLY A 13 13.23 -13.12 4.15
C GLY A 13 13.02 -14.63 4.31
N ASP A 14 13.97 -15.46 3.89
CA ASP A 14 13.84 -16.93 3.95
C ASP A 14 13.79 -17.45 5.41
N SER A 15 14.30 -16.68 6.37
CA SER A 15 14.20 -16.98 7.80
C SER A 15 12.83 -16.64 8.44
N GLY A 16 11.87 -16.17 7.63
CA GLY A 16 10.54 -15.77 8.12
C GLY A 16 10.46 -14.33 8.64
N GLU A 17 11.49 -13.52 8.39
CA GLU A 17 11.53 -12.08 8.71
C GLU A 17 11.47 -11.22 7.46
N THR A 18 11.17 -9.94 7.62
CA THR A 18 11.21 -8.92 6.57
C THR A 18 11.72 -7.59 7.11
N GLY A 19 12.16 -6.70 6.21
CA GLY A 19 12.55 -5.33 6.56
C GLY A 19 11.37 -4.37 6.49
N LEU A 20 11.37 -3.38 7.37
CA LEU A 20 10.47 -2.22 7.37
C LEU A 20 11.15 -1.03 6.67
N GLY A 21 10.37 0.00 6.33
CA GLY A 21 10.87 1.18 5.61
C GLY A 21 11.84 2.06 6.41
N ASP A 22 11.91 1.87 7.74
CA ASP A 22 12.93 2.48 8.62
C ASP A 22 14.22 1.66 8.72
N GLY A 23 14.29 0.51 8.05
CA GLY A 23 15.42 -0.42 8.07
C GLY A 23 15.40 -1.45 9.20
N SER A 24 14.45 -1.35 10.14
CA SER A 24 14.26 -2.37 11.17
C SER A 24 13.74 -3.68 10.58
N ARG A 25 13.81 -4.78 11.33
CA ARG A 25 13.32 -6.09 10.91
C ARG A 25 12.22 -6.59 11.84
N THR A 26 11.24 -7.26 11.26
CA THR A 26 10.15 -7.91 12.00
C THR A 26 9.81 -9.27 11.39
N ARG A 27 9.08 -10.10 12.15
CA ARG A 27 8.53 -11.36 11.66
C ARG A 27 7.44 -11.11 10.62
N LYS A 28 7.35 -11.99 9.62
CA LYS A 28 6.35 -11.90 8.53
C LYS A 28 4.90 -12.07 9.02
N ASP A 29 4.70 -12.68 10.18
CA ASP A 29 3.40 -12.85 10.84
C ASP A 29 3.09 -11.71 11.84
N SER A 30 3.93 -10.68 11.93
CA SER A 30 3.64 -9.53 12.80
C SER A 30 2.40 -8.76 12.32
N PRO A 31 1.60 -8.17 13.22
CA PRO A 31 0.39 -7.43 12.85
C PRO A 31 0.63 -6.33 11.81
N ARG A 32 1.80 -5.70 11.85
CA ARG A 32 2.20 -4.67 10.87
C ARG A 32 2.36 -5.25 9.46
N VAL A 33 3.01 -6.41 9.34
CA VAL A 33 3.22 -7.06 8.03
C VAL A 33 1.90 -7.62 7.49
N VAL A 34 1.04 -8.16 8.36
CA VAL A 34 -0.32 -8.55 7.97
C VAL A 34 -1.08 -7.34 7.42
N ALA A 35 -1.10 -6.21 8.13
CA ALA A 35 -1.75 -4.98 7.64
C ALA A 35 -1.19 -4.50 6.29
N LEU A 36 0.12 -4.57 6.07
CA LEU A 36 0.73 -4.26 4.76
C LEU A 36 0.22 -5.19 3.66
N GLY A 37 0.10 -6.49 3.95
CA GLY A 37 -0.44 -7.48 3.02
C GLY A 37 -1.90 -7.19 2.66
N GLU A 38 -2.75 -6.91 3.65
CA GLU A 38 -4.17 -6.57 3.42
C GLU A 38 -4.34 -5.29 2.59
N ILE A 39 -3.50 -4.27 2.83
CA ILE A 39 -3.50 -3.03 2.03
C ILE A 39 -3.09 -3.32 0.58
N ASP A 40 -2.05 -4.14 0.37
CA ASP A 40 -1.57 -4.51 -0.97
C ASP A 40 -2.58 -5.39 -1.73
N GLU A 41 -3.26 -6.30 -1.03
CA GLU A 41 -4.34 -7.12 -1.58
C GLU A 41 -5.53 -6.27 -2.00
N LEU A 42 -5.98 -5.34 -1.15
CA LEU A 42 -7.03 -4.39 -1.49
C LEU A 42 -6.64 -3.54 -2.71
N ASN A 43 -5.43 -3.00 -2.73
CA ASN A 43 -4.94 -2.18 -3.84
C ASN A 43 -4.88 -2.97 -5.16
N SER A 44 -4.49 -4.25 -5.08
CA SER A 44 -4.50 -5.17 -6.21
C SER A 44 -5.92 -5.46 -6.72
N ALA A 45 -6.88 -5.65 -5.83
CA ALA A 45 -8.29 -5.84 -6.18
C ALA A 45 -8.89 -4.60 -6.87
N VAL A 46 -8.54 -3.39 -6.41
CA VAL A 46 -8.88 -2.14 -7.10
C VAL A 46 -8.27 -2.12 -8.51
N GLY A 47 -7.03 -2.59 -8.67
CA GLY A 47 -6.36 -2.72 -9.96
C GLY A 47 -7.09 -3.65 -10.94
N VAL A 48 -7.63 -4.76 -10.45
CA VAL A 48 -8.48 -5.65 -11.26
C VAL A 48 -9.72 -4.90 -11.76
N LEU A 49 -10.40 -4.16 -10.89
CA LEU A 49 -11.57 -3.35 -11.28
C LEU A 49 -11.21 -2.26 -12.31
N LEU A 50 -10.05 -1.64 -12.16
CA LEU A 50 -9.54 -0.63 -13.10
C LEU A 50 -9.20 -1.20 -14.48
N ALA A 51 -8.97 -2.51 -14.60
CA ALA A 51 -8.75 -3.17 -15.88
C ALA A 51 -10.06 -3.34 -16.70
N GLU A 52 -11.22 -3.21 -16.07
CA GLU A 52 -12.53 -3.32 -16.71
C GLU A 52 -12.99 -2.01 -17.37
N GLN A 53 -14.03 -2.11 -18.20
CA GLN A 53 -14.70 -0.94 -18.75
C GLN A 53 -15.64 -0.32 -17.71
N ILE A 54 -15.21 0.81 -17.15
CA ILE A 54 -15.96 1.57 -16.14
C ILE A 54 -16.08 3.05 -16.55
N PRO A 55 -17.06 3.81 -16.02
CA PRO A 55 -17.16 5.24 -16.29
C PRO A 55 -15.90 5.99 -15.86
N GLU A 56 -15.46 6.96 -16.67
CA GLU A 56 -14.22 7.71 -16.43
C GLU A 56 -14.17 8.38 -15.05
N LYS A 57 -15.31 8.88 -14.58
CA LYS A 57 -15.44 9.47 -13.24
C LYS A 57 -15.09 8.46 -12.13
N ILE A 58 -15.47 7.19 -12.30
CA ILE A 58 -15.18 6.13 -11.33
C ILE A 58 -13.72 5.71 -11.43
N ARG A 59 -13.18 5.59 -12.64
CA ARG A 59 -11.76 5.33 -12.88
C ARG A 59 -10.87 6.34 -12.14
N ALA A 60 -11.13 7.64 -12.34
CA ALA A 60 -10.36 8.70 -11.68
C ALA A 60 -10.43 8.62 -10.15
N VAL A 61 -11.57 8.21 -9.58
CA VAL A 61 -11.70 8.00 -8.13
C VAL A 61 -10.86 6.81 -7.66
N LEU A 62 -10.97 5.66 -8.35
CA LEU A 62 -10.25 4.45 -7.98
C LEU A 62 -8.73 4.60 -8.13
N GLU A 63 -8.24 5.32 -9.14
CA GLU A 63 -6.81 5.64 -9.29
C GLU A 63 -6.29 6.50 -8.13
N ASN A 64 -7.07 7.48 -7.66
CA ASN A 64 -6.73 8.24 -6.46
C ASN A 64 -6.71 7.35 -5.21
N ILE A 65 -7.65 6.41 -5.09
CA ILE A 65 -7.67 5.44 -3.99
C ILE A 65 -6.42 4.54 -4.03
N GLN A 66 -5.96 4.09 -5.20
CA GLN A 66 -4.71 3.29 -5.29
C GLN A 66 -3.48 4.07 -4.81
N HIS A 67 -3.40 5.38 -5.10
CA HIS A 67 -2.35 6.24 -4.58
C HIS A 67 -2.44 6.38 -3.05
N ASP A 68 -3.63 6.63 -2.50
CA ASP A 68 -3.83 6.72 -1.06
C ASP A 68 -3.47 5.41 -0.34
N LEU A 69 -3.83 4.25 -0.92
CA LEU A 69 -3.48 2.94 -0.38
C LEU A 69 -1.97 2.71 -0.40
N PHE A 70 -1.27 3.18 -1.43
CA PHE A 70 0.19 3.10 -1.48
C PHE A 70 0.86 3.98 -0.41
N ASP A 71 0.37 5.20 -0.22
CA ASP A 71 0.87 6.10 0.83
C ASP A 71 0.56 5.54 2.24
N LEU A 72 -0.64 4.99 2.45
CA LEU A 72 -1.01 4.28 3.68
C LEU A 72 -0.09 3.09 3.94
N GLY A 73 0.22 2.29 2.92
CA GLY A 73 1.20 1.22 3.01
C GLY A 73 2.60 1.74 3.38
N GLY A 74 2.98 2.90 2.83
CA GLY A 74 4.21 3.62 3.19
C GLY A 74 4.26 4.04 4.66
N ASP A 75 3.16 4.56 5.20
CA ASP A 75 3.03 4.94 6.62
C ASP A 75 3.08 3.70 7.53
N VAL A 76 2.35 2.64 7.20
CA VAL A 76 2.38 1.38 7.97
C VAL A 76 3.78 0.74 7.92
N SER A 77 4.51 0.89 6.82
CA SER A 77 5.86 0.35 6.66
C SER A 77 6.91 1.10 7.51
N ILE A 78 6.67 2.37 7.88
CA ILE A 78 7.64 3.19 8.63
C ILE A 78 7.04 3.56 9.99
N PRO A 79 7.46 2.91 11.09
CA PRO A 79 6.98 3.25 12.43
C PRO A 79 7.09 4.75 12.75
N GLY A 80 5.97 5.37 13.13
CA GLY A 80 5.91 6.80 13.48
C GLY A 80 5.75 7.75 12.28
N ARG A 81 5.73 7.25 11.04
CA ARG A 81 5.38 8.06 9.87
C ARG A 81 3.86 8.20 9.77
N ALA A 82 3.41 9.42 9.48
CA ALA A 82 2.01 9.72 9.21
C ALA A 82 1.96 10.78 8.10
N THR A 83 1.67 10.33 6.88
CA THR A 83 1.42 11.17 5.70
C THR A 83 -0.06 11.22 5.34
N MET A 84 -0.83 10.20 5.75
CA MET A 84 -2.29 10.24 5.75
C MET A 84 -2.84 11.36 6.66
N THR A 85 -3.86 12.04 6.16
CA THR A 85 -4.54 13.15 6.85
C THR A 85 -6.05 12.93 6.84
N GLU A 86 -6.79 13.77 7.55
CA GLU A 86 -8.25 13.78 7.47
C GLU A 86 -8.76 14.11 6.06
N GLY A 87 -7.96 14.77 5.22
CA GLY A 87 -8.34 15.15 3.86
C GLY A 87 -8.67 13.94 2.96
N GLN A 88 -7.94 12.82 3.11
CA GLN A 88 -8.26 11.59 2.40
C GLN A 88 -9.63 11.04 2.82
N VAL A 89 -9.93 11.04 4.11
CA VAL A 89 -11.22 10.57 4.66
C VAL A 89 -12.36 11.45 4.18
N GLN A 90 -12.24 12.77 4.31
CA GLN A 90 -13.27 13.72 3.87
C GLN A 90 -13.57 13.60 2.37
N ARG A 91 -12.54 13.35 1.55
CA ARG A 91 -12.72 13.10 0.11
C ARG A 91 -13.54 11.85 -0.14
N LEU A 92 -13.30 10.76 0.59
CA LEU A 92 -14.10 9.54 0.49
C LEU A 92 -15.55 9.76 0.95
N GLU A 93 -15.75 10.47 2.06
CA GLU A 93 -17.09 10.80 2.57
C GLU A 93 -17.89 11.65 1.58
N THR A 94 -17.25 12.56 0.85
CA THR A 94 -17.91 13.39 -0.18
C THR A 94 -18.31 12.60 -1.42
N LEU A 95 -17.74 11.41 -1.63
CA LEU A 95 -18.07 10.53 -2.76
C LEU A 95 -19.26 9.60 -2.47
N LEU A 96 -19.61 9.42 -1.19
CA LEU A 96 -20.74 8.61 -0.72
C LEU A 96 -22.05 9.40 -0.79
#